data_AF-A0A9E5M773-F1
#
_entry.id   AF-A0A9E5M773-F1
#
_cell.length_a   1.000
_cell.length_b   1.000
_cell.length_c   1.000
_cell.angle_alpha   90.00
_cell.angle_beta   90.00
_cell.angle_gamma   90.00
#
_symmetry.space_group_name_H-M   'P 1'
#
loop_
_entity.id
_entity.type
_entity.pdbx_description
1 polymer ?
#
loop_
_entity_poly.entity_id
_entity_poly.type
_entity_poly.pdbx_seq_one_letter_code
_entity_poly.pdbx_strand_id
1 'polypeptide(L)'
;MQNTSSKAGPIILVIVIVLAVAGYFLYTSGNQTVVDATGKIAALAGGGSAAAADNGVGADVLLLLNRIQSIKIDPSIFNDPAYQSLVDYTVAIPTWNVGRDNPFAPLPGSTVTPSPASGAPARR
;
A
#
# COMPACT_ATOMS: atom_id res chain seq x y z
N MET A 1 -69.43 25.37 28.17
CA MET A 1 -68.01 25.40 28.61
C MET A 1 -67.23 24.53 27.63
N GLN A 2 -66.54 25.13 26.66
CA GLN A 2 -65.77 24.39 25.65
C GLN A 2 -64.30 24.46 26.05
N ASN A 3 -63.76 23.34 26.53
CA ASN A 3 -62.37 23.23 26.92
C ASN A 3 -61.51 23.13 25.66
N THR A 4 -60.77 24.18 25.34
CA THR A 4 -59.76 24.16 24.28
C THR A 4 -58.56 23.36 24.78
N SER A 5 -58.45 22.10 24.34
CA SER A 5 -57.23 21.32 24.53
C SER A 5 -56.07 22.05 23.86
N SER A 6 -55.07 22.44 24.66
CA SER A 6 -53.93 23.23 24.21
C SER A 6 -53.05 22.38 23.29
N LYS A 7 -53.32 22.46 21.98
CA LYS A 7 -52.54 21.83 20.90
C LYS A 7 -51.06 22.23 20.90
N ALA A 8 -50.66 23.18 21.73
CA ALA A 8 -49.28 23.56 21.97
C ALA A 8 -48.42 22.40 22.51
N GLY A 9 -48.97 21.52 23.36
CA GLY A 9 -48.25 20.37 23.92
C GLY A 9 -47.67 19.44 22.83
N PRO A 10 -48.50 18.88 21.93
CA PRO A 10 -47.99 18.02 20.86
C PRO A 10 -47.13 18.78 19.84
N ILE A 11 -47.39 20.07 19.59
CA ILE A 11 -46.57 20.88 18.67
C ILE A 11 -45.14 21.08 19.22
N ILE A 12 -45.01 21.38 20.51
CA ILE A 12 -43.70 21.51 21.17
C ILE A 12 -42.93 20.19 21.14
N LEU A 13 -43.61 19.06 21.36
CA LEU A 13 -43.00 17.73 21.28
C LEU A 13 -42.43 17.44 19.89
N VAL A 14 -43.17 17.76 18.83
CA VAL A 14 -42.72 17.57 17.44
C VAL A 14 -41.49 18.42 17.14
N ILE A 15 -41.46 19.68 17.59
CA ILE A 15 -40.31 20.58 17.38
C ILE A 15 -39.05 20.03 18.07
N VAL A 16 -39.17 19.54 19.31
CA VAL A 16 -38.05 18.96 20.04
C VAL A 16 -37.51 17.72 19.33
N ILE A 17 -38.39 16.86 18.80
CA ILE A 17 -37.99 15.67 18.05
C ILE A 17 -37.24 16.05 16.77
N VAL A 18 -37.73 17.04 16.01
CA VAL A 18 -37.07 17.51 14.79
C VAL A 18 -35.69 18.07 15.09
N LEU A 19 -35.53 18.86 16.16
CA LEU A 19 -34.25 19.41 16.58
C LEU A 19 -33.27 18.31 17.05
N ALA A 20 -33.76 17.28 17.74
CA ALA A 20 -32.94 16.14 18.15
C ALA A 20 -32.42 15.33 16.96
N VAL A 21 -33.29 15.06 15.97
CA VAL A 21 -32.90 14.36 14.73
C VAL A 21 -31.91 15.17 13.90
N ALA A 22 -32.14 16.48 13.76
CA ALA A 22 -31.22 17.37 13.06
C ALA A 22 -29.86 17.47 13.77
N GLY A 23 -29.85 17.61 15.10
CA GLY A 23 -28.62 17.61 15.90
C GLY A 23 -27.86 16.29 15.81
N TYR A 24 -28.56 15.16 15.82
CA TYR A 24 -27.96 13.84 15.63
C TYR A 24 -27.35 13.67 14.23
N PHE A 25 -28.06 14.12 13.18
CA PHE A 25 -27.54 14.11 11.81
C PHE A 25 -26.30 15.00 11.66
N LEU A 26 -26.31 16.21 12.22
CA LEU A 26 -25.17 17.11 12.19
C LEU A 26 -23.97 16.54 12.98
N TYR A 27 -24.21 15.94 14.15
CA TYR A 27 -23.17 15.30 14.96
C TYR A 27 -22.55 14.09 14.26
N THR A 28 -23.36 13.27 13.59
CA THR A 28 -22.87 12.07 12.87
C THR A 28 -22.26 12.38 11.51
N SER A 29 -22.61 13.51 10.88
CA SER A 29 -22.05 13.93 9.59
C SER A 29 -20.68 14.63 9.68
N GLY A 30 -20.25 15.07 10.87
CA GLY A 30 -18.99 15.78 11.10
C GLY A 30 -17.71 14.93 11.06
N ASN A 31 -17.82 13.61 11.00
CA ASN A 31 -16.67 12.69 11.08
C ASN A 31 -16.48 11.86 9.81
N GLN A 32 -16.64 12.47 8.64
CA GLN A 32 -16.04 11.92 7.42
C GLN A 32 -14.55 12.27 7.43
N THR A 33 -13.77 11.54 8.22
CA THR A 33 -12.33 11.47 7.99
C THR A 33 -12.17 10.81 6.63
N VAL A 34 -11.91 11.62 5.60
CA VAL A 34 -11.40 11.12 4.34
C VAL A 34 -10.09 10.43 4.69
N VAL A 35 -10.15 9.12 4.91
CA VAL A 35 -8.95 8.28 4.95
C VAL A 35 -8.51 8.21 3.50
N ASP A 36 -7.83 9.27 3.07
CA ASP A 36 -7.12 9.31 1.80
C ASP A 36 -6.26 8.05 1.78
N ALA A 37 -6.46 7.21 0.77
CA ALA A 37 -5.82 5.89 0.67
C ALA A 37 -4.28 5.98 0.68
N THR A 38 -3.74 7.20 0.57
CA THR A 38 -2.36 7.61 0.82
C THR A 38 -1.83 7.24 2.22
N GLY A 39 -2.66 7.29 3.27
CA GLY A 39 -2.22 7.07 4.66
C GLY A 39 -1.94 5.62 5.04
N LYS A 40 -2.49 4.64 4.31
CA LYS A 40 -2.30 3.20 4.60
C LYS A 40 -1.08 2.60 3.90
N ILE A 41 -0.49 3.28 2.92
CA ILE A 41 0.71 2.81 2.21
C ILE A 41 1.99 3.15 2.99
N ALA A 42 1.97 4.24 3.77
CA ALA A 42 3.09 4.60 4.66
C ALA A 42 3.33 3.58 5.79
N ALA A 43 2.30 2.85 6.22
CA ALA A 43 2.41 1.86 7.29
C ALA A 43 2.96 0.50 6.81
N LEU A 44 2.88 0.19 5.51
CA LEU A 44 3.49 -1.03 4.95
C LEU A 44 4.96 -0.81 4.53
N ALA A 45 5.39 0.45 4.38
CA ALA A 45 6.77 0.85 4.18
C ALA A 45 7.59 0.94 5.49
N GLY A 46 7.00 0.53 6.62
CA GLY A 46 7.65 0.46 7.94
C GLY A 46 8.53 -0.79 8.09
N GLY A 47 9.56 -0.92 7.27
CA GLY A 47 10.45 -2.07 7.28
C GLY A 47 11.70 -1.91 6.41
N GLY A 48 12.33 -0.74 6.42
CA GLY A 48 13.54 -0.51 5.65
C GLY A 48 14.06 0.90 5.82
N SER A 49 14.90 1.10 6.84
CA SER A 49 15.72 2.31 6.97
C SER A 49 16.82 2.28 5.91
N ALA A 50 16.49 2.72 4.69
CA ALA A 50 17.46 3.12 3.68
C ALA A 50 16.81 4.07 2.67
N ALA A 51 17.36 5.28 2.61
CA ALA A 51 17.24 6.23 1.51
C ALA A 51 15.84 6.83 1.26
N ALA A 52 15.61 7.98 1.91
CA ALA A 52 14.70 9.03 1.46
C ALA A 52 15.06 9.65 0.09
N ALA A 53 15.71 8.90 -0.81
CA ALA A 53 16.17 9.33 -2.12
C ALA A 53 15.54 8.57 -3.30
N ASP A 54 14.69 7.57 -3.04
CA ASP A 54 14.03 6.75 -4.09
C ASP A 54 12.49 6.72 -3.98
N ASN A 55 11.91 7.73 -3.32
CA ASN A 55 10.47 7.81 -3.06
C ASN A 55 9.61 7.90 -4.34
N GLY A 56 10.20 8.19 -5.51
CA GLY A 56 9.49 8.27 -6.78
C GLY A 56 9.35 6.92 -7.47
N VAL A 57 10.47 6.19 -7.66
CA VAL A 57 10.48 4.98 -8.49
C VAL A 57 9.71 3.84 -7.85
N GLY A 58 9.87 3.62 -6.55
CA GLY A 58 9.11 2.58 -5.83
C GLY A 58 7.61 2.84 -5.83
N ALA A 59 7.19 4.09 -5.64
CA ALA A 59 5.78 4.48 -5.66
C ALA A 59 5.18 4.36 -7.07
N ASP A 60 5.92 4.74 -8.11
CA ASP A 60 5.50 4.65 -9.51
C ASP A 60 5.34 3.19 -9.98
N VAL A 61 6.26 2.30 -9.58
CA VAL A 61 6.15 0.85 -9.86
C VAL A 61 4.92 0.27 -9.16
N LEU A 62 4.67 0.61 -7.90
CA LEU A 62 3.50 0.15 -7.15
C LEU A 62 2.19 0.69 -7.76
N LEU A 63 2.19 1.94 -8.21
CA LEU A 63 1.06 2.55 -8.91
C LEU A 63 0.80 1.86 -10.25
N LEU A 64 1.84 1.57 -11.02
CA LEU A 64 1.74 0.83 -12.28
C LEU A 64 1.23 -0.60 -12.04
N LEU A 65 1.74 -1.28 -11.01
CA LEU A 65 1.32 -2.64 -10.68
C LEU A 65 -0.14 -2.69 -10.22
N ASN A 66 -0.61 -1.68 -9.48
CA ASN A 66 -2.02 -1.57 -9.10
C ASN A 66 -2.93 -1.24 -10.30
N ARG A 67 -2.42 -0.55 -11.32
CA ARG A 67 -3.13 -0.30 -12.58
C ARG A 67 -3.22 -1.56 -13.46
N ILE A 68 -2.22 -2.42 -13.39
CA ILE A 68 -2.22 -3.73 -14.08
C ILE A 68 -2.97 -4.73 -13.20
N GLN A 69 -4.29 -4.56 -13.07
CA GLN A 69 -5.15 -5.49 -12.31
C GLN A 69 -5.27 -6.87 -12.96
N SER A 70 -5.01 -6.97 -14.27
CA SER A 70 -5.03 -8.21 -15.02
C SER A 70 -4.16 -8.10 -16.27
N ILE A 71 -3.23 -9.04 -16.43
CA ILE A 71 -2.48 -9.21 -17.69
C ILE A 71 -3.21 -10.29 -18.48
N LYS A 72 -3.82 -9.91 -19.61
CA LYS A 72 -4.39 -10.85 -20.57
C LYS A 72 -3.42 -11.00 -21.72
N ILE A 73 -2.78 -12.17 -21.80
CA ILE A 73 -1.98 -12.55 -22.96
C ILE A 73 -2.91 -13.24 -23.94
N ASP A 74 -2.97 -12.75 -25.17
CA ASP A 74 -3.69 -13.42 -26.24
C ASP A 74 -2.87 -14.63 -26.72
N PRO A 75 -3.36 -15.88 -26.54
CA PRO A 75 -2.64 -17.07 -26.97
C PRO A 75 -2.59 -17.22 -28.50
N SER A 76 -3.35 -16.42 -29.26
CA SER A 76 -3.36 -16.48 -30.73
C SER A 76 -1.98 -16.17 -31.32
N ILE A 77 -1.16 -15.36 -30.64
CA ILE A 77 0.19 -15.00 -31.09
C ILE A 77 1.09 -16.23 -31.27
N PHE A 78 0.86 -17.30 -30.49
CA PHE A 78 1.64 -18.53 -30.57
C PHE A 78 1.27 -19.39 -31.79
N ASN A 79 0.12 -19.11 -32.41
CA ASN A 79 -0.32 -19.75 -33.64
C ASN A 79 0.10 -18.97 -34.90
N ASP A 80 0.70 -17.78 -34.75
CA ASP A 80 1.18 -16.99 -35.88
C ASP A 80 2.36 -17.72 -36.56
N PRO A 81 2.37 -17.87 -37.90
CA PRO A 81 3.49 -18.47 -38.63
C PRO A 81 4.83 -17.80 -38.35
N ALA A 82 4.84 -16.48 -38.09
CA ALA A 82 6.03 -15.75 -37.68
C ALA A 82 6.54 -16.23 -36.32
N TYR A 83 5.65 -16.45 -35.33
CA TYR A 83 6.03 -17.00 -34.02
C TYR A 83 6.59 -18.42 -34.16
N GLN A 84 5.95 -19.26 -34.98
CA GLN A 84 6.38 -20.64 -35.20
C GLN A 84 7.69 -20.75 -36.00
N SER A 85 8.08 -19.69 -36.72
CA SER A 85 9.34 -19.64 -37.47
C SER A 85 10.55 -19.24 -36.61
N LEU A 86 10.36 -18.86 -35.34
CA LEU A 86 11.48 -18.53 -34.46
C LEU A 86 12.34 -19.76 -34.20
N VAL A 87 13.63 -19.61 -34.48
CA VAL A 87 14.65 -20.61 -34.19
C VAL A 87 15.28 -20.27 -32.84
N ASP A 88 15.36 -21.27 -31.97
CA ASP A 88 16.10 -21.16 -30.72
C ASP A 88 17.62 -21.16 -31.02
N TYR A 89 18.28 -20.05 -30.71
CA TYR A 89 19.73 -19.88 -30.86
C TYR A 89 20.49 -20.04 -29.54
N THR A 90 19.86 -20.63 -28.51
CA THR A 90 20.55 -20.93 -27.27
C THR A 90 21.71 -21.90 -27.54
N VAL A 91 22.88 -21.53 -27.02
CA VAL A 91 24.07 -22.38 -27.06
C VAL A 91 24.23 -23.05 -25.71
N ALA A 92 24.65 -24.32 -25.71
CA ALA A 92 24.99 -25.00 -24.47
C ALA A 92 26.07 -24.22 -23.73
N ILE A 93 25.81 -23.85 -22.48
CA ILE A 93 26.81 -23.17 -21.65
C ILE A 93 27.89 -24.20 -21.32
N PRO A 94 29.15 -23.99 -21.74
CA PRO A 94 30.23 -24.90 -21.37
C PRO A 94 30.41 -24.87 -19.86
N THR A 95 30.83 -25.99 -19.27
CA THR A 95 31.18 -26.04 -17.85
C THR A 95 32.43 -25.17 -17.64
N TRP A 96 32.25 -23.98 -17.07
CA TRP A 96 33.38 -23.14 -16.68
C TRP A 96 33.99 -23.70 -15.39
N ASN A 97 35.32 -23.65 -15.28
CA ASN A 97 35.96 -23.85 -13.99
C ASN A 97 35.42 -22.81 -13.01
N VAL A 98 35.31 -23.18 -11.73
CA VAL A 98 34.93 -22.27 -10.66
C VAL A 98 35.73 -20.96 -10.79
N GLY A 99 35.02 -19.83 -10.73
CA GLY A 99 35.64 -18.51 -10.81
C GLY A 99 36.66 -18.30 -9.68
N ARG A 100 37.37 -17.17 -9.73
CA ARG A 100 38.23 -16.79 -8.60
C ARG A 100 37.39 -16.67 -7.33
N ASP A 101 37.98 -17.08 -6.20
CA ASP A 101 37.38 -16.86 -4.89
C ASP A 101 36.98 -15.39 -4.73
N ASN A 102 35.80 -15.16 -4.15
CA ASN A 102 35.29 -13.81 -3.93
C ASN A 102 36.27 -13.05 -2.99
N PRO A 103 36.95 -11.98 -3.45
CA PRO A 103 37.93 -11.26 -2.63
C PRO A 103 37.29 -10.47 -1.48
N PHE A 104 35.95 -10.40 -1.44
CA PHE A 104 35.17 -9.80 -0.37
C PHE A 104 34.47 -10.85 0.52
N ALA A 105 34.70 -12.15 0.30
CA ALA A 105 34.19 -13.18 1.20
C ALA A 105 34.77 -12.99 2.61
N PRO A 106 33.95 -13.08 3.67
CA PRO A 106 34.46 -13.09 5.03
C PRO A 106 35.51 -14.18 5.19
N LEU A 107 36.67 -13.83 5.75
CA LEU A 107 37.69 -14.80 6.07
C LEU A 107 37.10 -15.84 7.04
N PRO A 108 37.50 -17.11 6.97
CA PRO A 108 37.09 -18.12 7.95
C PRO A 108 37.45 -17.64 9.36
N GLY A 109 36.43 -17.35 10.18
CA GLY A 109 36.59 -16.80 11.53
C GLY A 109 36.39 -15.28 11.67
N SER A 110 36.26 -14.53 10.57
CA SER A 110 35.80 -13.14 10.62
C SER A 110 34.28 -13.11 10.69
N THR A 111 33.74 -13.10 11.91
CA THR A 111 32.37 -12.62 12.11
C THR A 111 32.33 -11.18 11.64
N VAL A 112 31.60 -10.91 10.55
CA VAL A 112 31.21 -9.54 10.18
C VAL A 112 30.27 -9.11 11.30
N THR A 113 30.82 -8.54 12.37
CA THR A 113 30.02 -7.92 13.42
C THR A 113 29.28 -6.78 12.73
N PRO A 114 27.95 -6.84 12.57
CA PRO A 114 27.22 -5.71 12.02
C PRO A 114 27.52 -4.53 12.94
N SER A 115 28.12 -3.48 12.38
CA SER A 115 28.41 -2.25 13.11
C SER A 115 27.09 -1.79 13.75
N PRO A 116 27.00 -1.69 15.08
CA PRO A 116 25.78 -1.18 15.69
C PRO A 116 25.59 0.24 15.18
N ALA A 117 24.49 0.45 14.47
CA ALA A 117 24.07 1.75 13.98
C ALA A 117 24.26 2.78 15.12
N SER A 118 25.20 3.68 14.91
CA SER A 118 25.49 4.79 15.83
C SER A 118 24.26 5.69 15.88
N GLY A 119 23.36 5.45 16.84
CA GLY A 119 22.21 6.32 17.06
C GLY A 119 21.03 5.67 17.79
N ALA A 120 21.22 5.24 19.04
CA ALA A 120 20.10 5.06 19.95
C ALA A 120 20.54 5.40 21.40
N PRO A 121 20.04 6.48 22.01
CA PRO A 121 20.38 6.81 23.39
C PRO A 121 19.73 5.80 24.35
N ALA A 122 20.56 5.18 25.20
CA ALA A 122 20.12 4.32 26.29
C ALA A 122 19.22 5.12 27.25
N ARG A 123 17.97 4.69 27.40
CA ARG A 123 17.09 5.18 28.47
C ARG A 123 17.12 4.15 29.60
N ARG A 124 17.67 4.58 30.75
CA ARG A 124 17.55 3.90 32.04
C ARG A 124 16.12 3.95 32.55
#